data_AF-A0A7K8T6M3-F1
#
_entry.id   AF-A0A7K8T6M3-F1
#
_cell.length_a   1.000
_cell.length_b   1.000
_cell.length_c   1.000
_cell.angle_alpha   90.00
_cell.angle_beta   90.00
_cell.angle_gamma   90.00
#
_symmetry.space_group_name_H-M   'P 1'
#
loop_
_entity.id
_entity.type
_entity.pdbx_description
1 polymer ?
#
loop_
_entity_poly.entity_id
_entity_poly.type
_entity_poly.pdbx_seq_one_letter_code
_entity_poly.pdbx_strand_id
1 'polypeptide(L)'
;QEFRVYWTELRGTMLFLYDDKKAPTVSNKLDLSALTSATNVYQDENGSAQFILMLSNGELELKLFLYRHFLFSRANDCECGKEWKGFILTVTKLSVPPDESLLPGQLTRMHEVLEKEKKRRITLNNCSSASLNRSSPPSSTLTTMPVCFYAVSRQEAIEMLEKSPSCGNLILCPSSDSKNYAITIGHELDALHLKHYKVMSEGTSYIIELERQVTLPSLQDVVNYFVTQTGGNLKPFVIRT
;
A
#
# COMPACT_ATOMS: atom_id res chain seq x y z
N GLN A 1 -4.16 -19.89 -25.56
CA GLN A 1 -3.43 -18.89 -24.76
C GLN A 1 -3.18 -19.50 -23.39
N GLU A 2 -1.92 -19.56 -22.95
CA GLU A 2 -1.59 -20.11 -21.64
C GLU A 2 -1.80 -19.04 -20.56
N PHE A 3 -2.62 -19.36 -19.55
CA PHE A 3 -2.82 -18.49 -18.40
C PHE A 3 -1.69 -18.72 -17.40
N ARG A 4 -1.00 -17.65 -17.01
CA ARG A 4 -0.03 -17.69 -15.91
C ARG A 4 -0.73 -17.42 -14.59
N VAL A 5 -0.49 -18.29 -13.61
CA VAL A 5 -1.14 -18.23 -12.30
C VAL A 5 -0.37 -17.31 -11.37
N TYR A 6 -1.10 -16.44 -10.66
CA TYR A 6 -0.54 -15.55 -9.64
C TYR A 6 -1.46 -15.49 -8.43
N TRP A 7 -0.87 -15.24 -7.26
CA TRP A 7 -1.58 -14.72 -6.10
C TRP A 7 -1.82 -13.23 -6.31
N THR A 8 -3.05 -12.79 -6.09
CA THR A 8 -3.45 -11.42 -6.47
C THR A 8 -4.01 -10.68 -5.28
N GLU A 9 -3.58 -9.43 -5.11
CA GLU A 9 -4.09 -8.50 -4.11
C GLU A 9 -4.55 -7.21 -4.80
N LEU A 10 -5.74 -6.72 -4.47
CA LEU A 10 -6.25 -5.44 -4.95
C LEU A 10 -6.00 -4.34 -3.91
N ARG A 11 -5.22 -3.31 -4.26
CA ARG A 11 -5.06 -2.10 -3.43
C ARG A 11 -5.39 -0.85 -4.22
N GLY A 12 -6.44 -0.14 -3.82
CA GLY A 12 -6.97 0.99 -4.59
C GLY A 12 -7.35 0.53 -6.00
N THR A 13 -6.84 1.20 -7.03
CA THR A 13 -7.05 0.83 -8.45
C THR A 13 -5.94 -0.06 -9.02
N MET A 14 -5.08 -0.67 -8.20
CA MET A 14 -3.94 -1.46 -8.67
C MET A 14 -4.01 -2.91 -8.19
N LEU A 15 -3.79 -3.85 -9.11
CA LEU A 15 -3.61 -5.27 -8.82
C LEU A 15 -2.12 -5.57 -8.64
N PHE A 16 -1.80 -6.23 -7.54
CA PHE A 16 -0.46 -6.72 -7.21
C PHE A 16 -0.45 -8.23 -7.40
N LEU A 17 0.43 -8.70 -8.28
CA LEU A 17 0.56 -10.10 -8.67
C LEU A 17 1.84 -10.66 -8.03
N TYR A 18 1.70 -11.77 -7.32
CA TYR A 18 2.76 -12.48 -6.62
C TYR A 18 2.87 -13.90 -7.18
N ASP A 19 4.08 -14.41 -7.37
CA ASP A 19 4.27 -15.80 -7.82
C ASP A 19 3.83 -16.82 -6.72
N ASP A 20 3.86 -16.43 -5.44
CA ASP A 20 3.44 -17.27 -4.30
C ASP A 20 2.73 -16.40 -3.23
N LYS A 21 1.81 -17.00 -2.46
CA LYS A 21 1.16 -16.38 -1.29
C LYS A 21 2.16 -15.80 -0.29
N LYS A 22 3.30 -16.48 -0.11
CA LYS A 22 4.36 -16.12 0.84
C LYS A 22 5.49 -15.36 0.16
N ALA A 23 5.37 -15.04 -1.13
CA ALA A 23 6.41 -14.31 -1.84
C ALA A 23 6.61 -12.93 -1.18
N PRO A 24 7.85 -12.56 -0.81
CA PRO A 24 8.13 -11.27 -0.21
C PRO A 24 8.03 -10.12 -1.24
N THR A 25 8.17 -10.42 -2.52
CA THR A 25 8.27 -9.46 -3.61
C THR A 25 7.11 -9.59 -4.59
N VAL A 26 6.57 -8.45 -5.01
CA VAL A 26 5.54 -8.37 -6.06
C VAL A 26 6.19 -8.65 -7.41
N SER A 27 5.72 -9.67 -8.11
CA SER A 27 6.23 -10.08 -9.42
C SER A 27 5.78 -9.12 -10.51
N ASN A 28 4.53 -8.66 -10.45
CA ASN A 28 3.99 -7.73 -11.45
C ASN A 28 2.87 -6.85 -10.86
N LYS A 29 2.63 -5.70 -11.47
CA LYS A 29 1.57 -4.76 -11.07
C LYS A 29 0.75 -4.37 -12.29
N LEU A 30 -0.56 -4.29 -12.12
CA LEU A 30 -1.48 -3.85 -13.15
C LEU A 30 -2.32 -2.69 -12.63
N ASP A 31 -2.28 -1.57 -13.34
CA ASP A 31 -3.13 -0.41 -13.05
C ASP A 31 -4.47 -0.55 -13.77
N LEU A 32 -5.55 -0.47 -13.01
CA LEU A 32 -6.94 -0.51 -13.46
C LEU A 32 -7.60 0.87 -13.48
N SER A 33 -6.84 1.95 -13.26
CA SER A 33 -7.36 3.32 -13.29
C SER A 33 -8.11 3.65 -14.59
N ALA A 34 -7.67 3.05 -15.70
CA ALA A 34 -8.22 3.23 -17.03
C ALA A 34 -9.30 2.20 -17.41
N LEU A 35 -9.87 1.47 -16.44
CA LEU A 35 -10.87 0.43 -16.69
C LEU A 35 -12.19 1.02 -17.22
N THR A 36 -12.57 0.60 -18.44
CA THR A 36 -13.80 1.01 -19.10
C THR A 36 -14.95 0.07 -18.79
N SER A 37 -14.75 -1.25 -18.84
CA SER A 37 -15.78 -2.24 -18.52
C SER A 37 -15.20 -3.58 -18.03
N ALA A 38 -16.05 -4.40 -17.41
CA ALA A 38 -15.72 -5.75 -16.97
C ALA A 38 -16.83 -6.72 -17.39
N THR A 39 -16.53 -7.64 -18.30
CA THR A 39 -17.49 -8.55 -18.93
C THR A 39 -17.25 -9.98 -18.50
N ASN A 40 -18.30 -10.70 -18.10
CA ASN A 40 -18.19 -12.12 -17.76
C ASN A 40 -18.09 -12.93 -19.05
N VAL A 41 -17.16 -13.88 -19.11
CA VAL A 41 -16.98 -14.74 -20.30
C VAL A 41 -17.66 -16.08 -20.08
N TYR A 42 -17.30 -16.80 -19.00
CA TYR A 42 -17.86 -18.13 -18.69
C TYR A 42 -17.89 -18.40 -17.18
N GLN A 43 -18.90 -19.15 -16.73
CA GLN A 43 -18.85 -19.93 -15.49
C GLN A 43 -18.44 -21.35 -15.89
N ASP A 44 -17.22 -21.76 -15.53
CA ASP A 44 -16.76 -23.12 -15.78
C ASP A 44 -17.45 -24.08 -14.79
N GLU A 45 -17.74 -25.31 -15.18
CA GLU A 45 -18.29 -26.36 -14.31
C GLU A 45 -17.37 -26.63 -13.10
N ASN A 46 -16.08 -26.28 -13.23
CA ASN A 46 -15.06 -26.36 -12.19
C ASN A 46 -15.10 -25.22 -11.14
N GLY A 47 -16.11 -24.34 -11.16
CA GLY A 47 -16.27 -23.29 -10.14
C GLY A 47 -15.33 -22.09 -10.30
N SER A 48 -14.67 -21.93 -11.45
CA SER A 48 -13.84 -20.77 -11.75
C SER A 48 -14.64 -19.63 -12.39
N ALA A 49 -14.29 -18.38 -12.06
CA ALA A 49 -14.90 -17.19 -12.65
C ALA A 49 -13.92 -16.53 -13.62
N GLN A 50 -14.37 -16.34 -14.86
CA GLN A 50 -13.59 -15.69 -15.91
C GLN A 50 -14.28 -14.40 -16.37
N PHE A 51 -13.52 -13.31 -16.39
CA PHE A 51 -13.99 -12.03 -16.89
C PHE A 51 -12.90 -11.26 -17.64
N ILE A 52 -13.31 -10.55 -18.68
CA ILE A 52 -12.44 -9.67 -19.45
C ILE A 52 -12.55 -8.26 -18.87
N LEU A 53 -11.40 -7.66 -18.57
CA LEU A 53 -11.27 -6.27 -18.20
C LEU A 53 -10.88 -5.46 -19.44
N MET A 54 -11.72 -4.52 -19.82
CA MET A 54 -11.44 -3.59 -20.91
C MET A 54 -10.78 -2.35 -20.32
N LEU A 55 -9.55 -2.03 -20.74
CA LEU A 55 -8.88 -0.78 -20.39
C LEU A 55 -8.81 0.14 -21.61
N SER A 56 -8.68 1.45 -21.40
CA SER A 56 -8.55 2.39 -22.52
C SER A 56 -7.23 2.24 -23.29
N ASN A 57 -6.25 1.53 -22.74
CA ASN A 57 -4.93 1.27 -23.33
C ASN A 57 -4.79 -0.15 -23.90
N GLY A 58 -5.85 -0.98 -23.87
CA GLY A 58 -5.84 -2.34 -24.39
C GLY A 58 -6.84 -3.26 -23.68
N GLU A 59 -7.02 -4.46 -24.22
CA GLU A 59 -7.85 -5.50 -23.60
C GLU A 59 -7.00 -6.36 -22.66
N LEU A 60 -7.53 -6.69 -21.49
CA LEU A 60 -6.87 -7.56 -20.53
C LEU A 60 -7.82 -8.65 -20.05
N GLU A 61 -7.50 -9.88 -20.44
CA GLU A 61 -8.28 -11.05 -20.02
C GLU A 61 -7.75 -11.58 -18.67
N LEU A 62 -8.62 -11.58 -17.65
CA LEU A 62 -8.31 -12.17 -16.35
C LEU A 62 -9.10 -13.47 -16.14
N LYS A 63 -8.37 -14.53 -15.84
CA LYS A 63 -8.96 -15.79 -15.35
C LYS A 63 -8.56 -15.99 -13.90
N LEU A 64 -9.54 -15.92 -12.99
CA LEU A 64 -9.32 -16.13 -11.57
C LEU A 64 -9.52 -17.61 -11.23
N PHE A 65 -8.45 -18.23 -10.72
CA PHE A 65 -8.47 -19.58 -10.19
C PHE A 65 -8.42 -19.51 -8.66
N LEU A 66 -9.45 -20.01 -7.98
CA LEU A 66 -9.49 -20.01 -6.52
C LEU A 66 -8.87 -21.32 -6.01
N TYR A 67 -7.73 -21.23 -5.33
CA TYR A 67 -7.08 -22.38 -4.70
C TYR A 67 -7.76 -22.71 -3.36
N ARG A 68 -8.40 -23.89 -3.35
CA ARG A 68 -8.99 -24.59 -2.21
C ARG A 68 -7.98 -24.82 -1.08
N HIS A 69 -7.99 -24.03 0.00
CA HIS A 69 -7.47 -24.48 1.31
C HIS A 69 -7.89 -23.58 2.49
N PHE A 70 -9.08 -23.79 3.08
CA PHE A 70 -9.28 -24.26 4.47
C PHE A 70 -10.78 -24.32 4.82
N LEU A 71 -11.22 -25.53 5.20
CA LEU A 71 -12.43 -26.01 5.89
C LEU A 71 -13.71 -25.15 6.04
N PHE A 72 -14.82 -25.81 5.69
CA PHE A 72 -16.20 -25.60 6.16
C PHE A 72 -16.83 -24.22 5.92
N SER A 73 -17.36 -24.00 4.72
CA SER A 73 -18.79 -23.69 4.54
C SER A 73 -19.14 -23.78 3.05
N ARG A 74 -20.22 -24.51 2.72
CA ARG A 74 -20.84 -24.49 1.40
C ARG A 74 -21.39 -23.09 1.14
N ALA A 75 -20.60 -22.24 0.51
CA ALA A 75 -21.08 -21.07 -0.22
C ALA A 75 -20.35 -21.10 -1.57
N ASN A 76 -21.12 -21.29 -2.65
CA ASN A 76 -20.64 -21.64 -4.00
C ASN A 76 -19.40 -20.85 -4.42
N ASP A 77 -18.41 -21.54 -5.01
CA ASP A 77 -17.16 -20.95 -5.53
C ASP A 77 -17.40 -19.80 -6.55
N CYS A 78 -18.59 -19.75 -7.16
CA CYS A 78 -19.10 -18.65 -7.99
C CYS A 78 -19.23 -17.29 -7.24
N GLU A 79 -19.50 -17.31 -5.94
CA GLU A 79 -19.72 -16.12 -5.12
C GLU A 79 -18.45 -15.29 -4.94
N CYS A 80 -17.28 -15.93 -4.87
CA CYS A 80 -16.01 -15.24 -4.72
C CYS A 80 -15.58 -14.56 -6.03
N GLY A 81 -15.87 -15.16 -7.19
CA GLY A 81 -15.62 -14.54 -8.50
C GLY A 81 -16.45 -13.27 -8.73
N LYS A 82 -17.74 -13.31 -8.37
CA LYS A 82 -18.61 -12.13 -8.39
C LYS A 82 -18.13 -11.05 -7.42
N GLU A 83 -17.72 -11.44 -6.22
CA GLU A 83 -17.19 -10.53 -5.21
C GLU A 83 -15.91 -9.82 -5.71
N TRP A 84 -14.99 -10.55 -6.35
CA TRP A 84 -13.80 -9.97 -6.98
C TRP A 84 -14.13 -8.97 -8.09
N LYS A 85 -15.03 -9.33 -9.01
CA LYS A 85 -15.50 -8.40 -10.04
C LYS A 85 -16.12 -7.15 -9.42
N GLY A 86 -16.96 -7.32 -8.39
CA GLY A 86 -17.61 -6.22 -7.72
C GLY A 86 -16.63 -5.29 -6.99
N PHE A 87 -15.58 -5.83 -6.35
CA PHE A 87 -14.51 -5.00 -5.78
C PHE A 87 -13.76 -4.20 -6.84
N ILE A 88 -13.38 -4.83 -7.96
CA ILE A 88 -12.70 -4.15 -9.06
C ILE A 88 -13.55 -3.02 -9.63
N LEU A 89 -14.84 -3.27 -9.88
CA LEU A 89 -15.77 -2.23 -10.33
C LEU A 89 -15.93 -1.13 -9.29
N THR A 90 -16.01 -1.48 -8.01
CA THR A 90 -16.16 -0.52 -6.92
C THR A 90 -15.00 0.47 -6.86
N VAL A 91 -13.76 -0.02 -6.90
CA VAL A 91 -12.58 0.84 -6.79
C VAL A 91 -12.30 1.63 -8.06
N THR A 92 -12.70 1.14 -9.24
CA THR A 92 -12.47 1.80 -10.53
C THR A 92 -13.56 2.82 -10.85
N LYS A 93 -14.84 2.42 -10.76
CA LYS A 93 -16.02 3.26 -11.03
C LYS A 93 -16.43 4.15 -9.86
N LEU A 94 -15.85 3.93 -8.67
CA LEU A 94 -16.19 4.68 -7.45
C LEU A 94 -17.68 4.57 -7.10
N SER A 95 -18.28 3.40 -7.33
CA SER A 95 -19.66 3.08 -7.02
C SER A 95 -19.82 1.58 -6.77
N VAL A 96 -20.68 1.18 -5.84
CA VAL A 96 -21.00 -0.24 -5.63
C VAL A 96 -21.91 -0.70 -6.78
N PRO A 97 -21.58 -1.81 -7.49
CA PRO A 97 -22.44 -2.34 -8.54
C PRO A 97 -23.82 -2.74 -7.97
N PRO A 98 -24.92 -2.44 -8.67
CA PRO A 98 -26.28 -2.79 -8.21
C PRO A 98 -26.60 -4.29 -8.37
N ASP A 99 -25.60 -5.17 -8.46
CA ASP A 99 -25.80 -6.60 -8.77
C ASP A 99 -26.66 -7.28 -7.70
N GLU A 100 -27.90 -7.65 -8.07
CA GLU A 100 -28.89 -8.31 -7.19
C GLU A 100 -28.45 -9.69 -6.67
N SER A 101 -27.38 -10.25 -7.24
CA SER A 101 -26.85 -11.56 -6.86
C SER A 101 -25.81 -11.54 -5.73
N LEU A 102 -25.43 -10.35 -5.24
CA LEU A 102 -24.48 -10.22 -4.13
C LEU A 102 -25.16 -10.38 -2.77
N LEU A 103 -24.53 -11.14 -1.88
CA LEU A 103 -25.01 -11.32 -0.52
C LEU A 103 -24.86 -10.01 0.28
N PRO A 104 -25.72 -9.76 1.29
CA PRO A 104 -25.66 -8.54 2.10
C PRO A 104 -24.28 -8.27 2.73
N GLY A 105 -23.57 -9.32 3.15
CA GLY A 105 -22.21 -9.20 3.69
C GLY A 105 -21.19 -8.76 2.64
N GLN A 106 -21.34 -9.18 1.38
CA GLN A 106 -20.47 -8.76 0.27
C GLN A 106 -20.72 -7.29 -0.08
N LEU A 107 -21.99 -6.89 -0.17
CA LEU A 107 -22.37 -5.48 -0.39
C LEU A 107 -21.81 -4.57 0.71
N THR A 108 -21.91 -5.00 1.96
CA THR A 108 -21.35 -4.25 3.11
C THR A 108 -19.85 -4.03 2.94
N ARG A 109 -19.08 -5.08 2.60
CA ARG A 109 -17.64 -4.96 2.33
C ARG A 109 -17.33 -4.05 1.15
N MET A 110 -18.14 -4.09 0.08
CA MET A 110 -17.96 -3.20 -1.06
C MET A 110 -18.20 -1.73 -0.68
N HIS A 111 -19.21 -1.44 0.14
CA HIS A 111 -19.41 -0.10 0.68
C HIS A 111 -18.22 0.37 1.52
N GLU A 112 -17.65 -0.50 2.38
CA GLU A 112 -16.44 -0.16 3.13
C GLU A 112 -15.24 0.14 2.22
N VAL A 113 -15.04 -0.66 1.18
CA VAL A 113 -13.99 -0.47 0.17
C VAL A 113 -14.23 0.84 -0.61
N LEU A 114 -15.48 1.14 -0.96
CA LEU A 114 -15.85 2.38 -1.64
C LEU A 114 -15.46 3.60 -0.80
N GLU A 115 -15.81 3.61 0.49
CA GLU A 115 -15.48 4.74 1.38
C GLU A 115 -13.97 4.86 1.60
N LYS A 116 -13.25 3.74 1.72
CA LYS A 116 -11.77 3.74 1.77
C LYS A 116 -11.16 4.33 0.49
N GLU A 117 -11.67 3.94 -0.67
CA GLU A 117 -11.19 4.45 -1.96
C GLU A 117 -11.53 5.93 -2.17
N LYS A 118 -12.74 6.38 -1.82
CA LYS A 118 -13.11 7.80 -1.82
C LYS A 118 -12.16 8.62 -0.96
N LYS A 119 -11.89 8.17 0.27
CA LYS A 119 -10.94 8.84 1.19
C LYS A 119 -9.53 8.89 0.60
N ARG A 120 -9.08 7.82 -0.07
CA ARG A 120 -7.80 7.78 -0.77
C ARG A 120 -7.74 8.80 -1.90
N ARG A 121 -8.77 8.89 -2.75
CA ARG A 121 -8.85 9.86 -3.85
C ARG A 121 -8.92 11.31 -3.37
N ILE A 122 -9.66 11.58 -2.30
CA ILE A 122 -9.69 12.91 -1.67
C ILE A 122 -8.31 13.29 -1.15
N THR A 123 -7.62 12.36 -0.47
CA THR A 123 -6.25 12.60 0.03
C THR A 123 -5.28 12.88 -1.13
N LEU A 124 -5.41 12.15 -2.25
CA LEU A 124 -4.59 12.36 -3.44
C LEU A 124 -4.89 13.70 -4.15
N ASN A 125 -6.17 14.05 -4.31
CA ASN A 125 -6.59 15.29 -4.94
C ASN A 125 -6.25 16.52 -4.10
N ASN A 126 -6.33 16.44 -2.77
CA ASN A 126 -5.95 17.53 -1.88
C ASN A 126 -4.43 17.80 -1.93
N CYS A 127 -3.60 16.80 -2.24
CA CYS A 127 -2.18 17.01 -2.52
C CYS A 127 -1.94 17.65 -3.91
N SER A 128 -2.85 17.43 -4.87
CA SER A 128 -2.74 18.00 -6.22
C SER A 128 -3.28 19.44 -6.30
N SER A 129 -4.30 19.77 -5.51
CA SER A 129 -4.91 21.11 -5.44
C SER A 129 -4.21 22.09 -4.48
N ALA A 130 -3.28 21.62 -3.64
CA ALA A 130 -2.44 22.49 -2.82
C ALA A 130 -1.33 23.20 -3.61
N SER A 131 -1.19 22.96 -4.92
CA SER A 131 -0.15 23.54 -5.78
C SER A 131 -0.43 24.96 -6.29
N LEU A 132 -1.68 25.45 -6.27
CA LEU A 132 -1.98 26.79 -6.78
C LEU A 132 -3.04 27.47 -5.91
N ASN A 133 -2.67 28.65 -5.38
CA ASN A 133 -3.50 29.59 -4.61
C ASN A 133 -3.61 29.33 -3.10
N ARG A 134 -2.61 29.82 -2.35
CA ARG A 134 -2.90 30.70 -1.23
C ARG A 134 -1.81 31.77 -1.07
N SER A 135 -2.27 33.01 -1.14
CA SER A 135 -1.59 34.23 -0.74
C SER A 135 -0.85 34.06 0.60
N SER A 136 0.34 34.66 0.66
CA SER A 136 1.17 34.76 1.85
C SER A 136 0.43 35.40 3.03
N PRO A 137 0.69 34.91 4.25
CA PRO A 137 1.37 35.73 5.26
C PRO A 137 2.44 34.93 6.06
N PRO A 138 3.24 35.60 6.91
CA PRO A 138 4.70 35.68 6.80
C PRO A 138 5.49 34.45 7.29
N SER A 139 6.52 34.12 6.51
CA SER A 139 7.82 33.49 6.83
C SER A 139 8.01 32.53 8.02
N SER A 140 8.74 31.45 7.72
CA SER A 140 9.38 30.44 8.57
C SER A 140 8.43 29.38 9.17
N THR A 141 8.53 28.09 8.86
CA THR A 141 9.69 27.26 8.52
C THR A 141 9.38 26.35 7.34
N LEU A 142 10.23 26.37 6.31
CA LEU A 142 10.34 25.22 5.40
C LEU A 142 10.71 24.03 6.29
N THR A 143 9.78 23.13 6.59
CA THR A 143 10.11 21.84 7.21
C THR A 143 10.84 21.02 6.16
N THR A 144 12.14 21.28 6.04
CA THR A 144 13.05 20.47 5.24
C THR A 144 12.95 19.05 5.77
N MET A 145 12.61 18.11 4.89
CA MET A 145 12.58 16.70 5.25
C MET A 145 13.95 16.29 5.80
N PRO A 146 14.01 15.39 6.82
CA PRO A 146 15.28 14.91 7.33
C PRO A 146 16.15 14.33 6.21
N VAL A 147 17.47 14.48 6.33
CA VAL A 147 18.42 14.03 5.29
C VAL A 147 18.37 12.54 4.98
N CYS A 148 17.88 11.73 5.92
CA CYS A 148 17.66 10.29 5.75
C CYS A 148 16.24 9.93 5.32
N PHE A 149 15.47 10.91 4.84
CA PHE A 149 14.16 10.66 4.24
C PHE A 149 14.33 10.16 2.81
N TYR A 150 13.76 8.98 2.55
CA TYR A 150 13.68 8.41 1.22
C TYR A 150 12.23 8.02 0.94
N ALA A 151 11.69 8.50 -0.19
CA ALA A 151 10.35 8.16 -0.66
C ALA A 151 10.34 6.75 -1.28
N VAL A 152 10.61 5.75 -0.45
CA VAL A 152 10.74 4.34 -0.83
C VAL A 152 9.85 3.47 0.04
N SER A 153 9.54 2.27 -0.43
CA SER A 153 8.82 1.26 0.34
C SER A 153 9.67 0.71 1.50
N ARG A 154 9.01 0.01 2.43
CA ARG A 154 9.69 -0.71 3.51
C ARG A 154 10.79 -1.66 2.98
N GLN A 155 10.49 -2.39 1.92
CA GLN A 155 11.42 -3.38 1.35
C GLN A 155 12.62 -2.69 0.69
N GLU A 156 12.39 -1.62 -0.06
CA GLU A 156 13.47 -0.84 -0.67
C GLU A 156 14.36 -0.19 0.40
N ALA A 157 13.79 0.31 1.50
CA ALA A 157 14.59 0.83 2.62
C ALA A 157 15.47 -0.26 3.25
N ILE A 158 14.97 -1.50 3.40
CA ILE A 158 15.77 -2.64 3.85
C ILE A 158 16.94 -2.89 2.90
N GLU A 159 16.65 -2.99 1.60
CA GLU A 159 17.68 -3.24 0.60
C GLU A 159 18.74 -2.14 0.56
N MET A 160 18.36 -0.88 0.79
CA MET A 160 19.29 0.25 0.87
C MET A 160 20.25 0.10 2.05
N LEU A 161 19.75 -0.31 3.22
CA LEU A 161 20.60 -0.56 4.39
C LEU A 161 21.53 -1.77 4.18
N GLU A 162 21.06 -2.82 3.51
CA GLU A 162 21.85 -4.01 3.19
C GLU A 162 22.96 -3.71 2.16
N LYS A 163 22.64 -2.98 1.10
CA LYS A 163 23.56 -2.71 -0.01
C LYS A 163 24.62 -1.66 0.32
N SER A 164 24.40 -0.82 1.32
CA SER A 164 25.28 0.32 1.61
C SER A 164 25.44 0.58 3.12
N PRO A 165 26.04 -0.34 3.88
CA PRO A 165 26.20 -0.22 5.33
C PRO A 165 27.05 1.00 5.75
N SER A 166 27.94 1.48 4.88
CA SER A 166 28.75 2.68 5.12
C SER A 166 27.96 4.00 5.05
N CYS A 167 26.77 3.99 4.46
CA CYS A 167 25.93 5.19 4.30
C CYS A 167 25.14 5.52 5.56
N GLY A 168 25.11 4.65 6.56
CA GLY A 168 24.31 4.78 7.78
C GLY A 168 23.37 3.59 7.94
N ASN A 169 22.58 3.61 8.99
CA ASN A 169 21.74 2.47 9.39
C ASN A 169 20.36 2.88 9.91
N LEU A 170 19.91 4.09 9.55
CA LEU A 170 18.59 4.63 9.87
C LEU A 170 18.00 5.35 8.65
N ILE A 171 16.87 4.85 8.15
CA ILE A 171 16.09 5.46 7.07
C ILE A 171 14.71 5.86 7.59
N LEU A 172 14.29 7.07 7.24
CA LEU A 172 12.91 7.51 7.37
C LEU A 172 12.21 7.30 6.02
N CYS A 173 11.10 6.59 6.00
CA CYS A 173 10.33 6.35 4.78
C CYS A 173 8.82 6.59 5.01
N PRO A 174 8.04 6.84 3.95
CA PRO A 174 6.59 6.89 4.06
C PRO A 174 6.04 5.52 4.47
N SER A 175 4.98 5.53 5.28
CA SER A 175 4.22 4.31 5.58
C SER A 175 3.26 3.98 4.43
N SER A 176 2.82 2.72 4.35
CA SER A 176 1.75 2.31 3.41
C SER A 176 0.46 3.11 3.63
N ASP A 177 0.25 3.60 4.85
CA ASP A 177 -0.79 4.54 5.19
C ASP A 177 -0.33 5.97 4.83
N SER A 178 -0.94 6.58 3.81
CA SER A 178 -0.56 7.86 3.17
C SER A 178 -0.35 9.11 4.06
N LYS A 179 -0.52 9.02 5.38
CA LYS A 179 -0.29 10.12 6.34
C LYS A 179 0.81 9.85 7.37
N ASN A 180 1.26 8.61 7.46
CA ASN A 180 2.18 8.16 8.50
C ASN A 180 3.55 7.86 7.89
N TYR A 181 4.55 7.77 8.77
CA TYR A 181 5.92 7.46 8.42
C TYR A 181 6.36 6.18 9.11
N ALA A 182 7.51 5.67 8.68
CA ALA A 182 8.18 4.55 9.32
C ALA A 182 9.67 4.85 9.44
N ILE A 183 10.26 4.43 10.55
CA ILE A 183 11.70 4.39 10.74
C ILE A 183 12.14 2.96 10.51
N THR A 184 13.05 2.75 9.56
CA THR A 184 13.69 1.47 9.27
C THR A 184 15.14 1.54 9.71
N ILE A 185 15.57 0.62 10.57
CA ILE A 185 16.93 0.61 11.10
C ILE A 185 17.59 -0.76 10.92
N GLY A 186 18.90 -0.74 10.73
CA GLY A 186 19.76 -1.92 10.69
C GLY A 186 20.70 -1.93 11.89
N HIS A 187 20.65 -2.99 12.70
CA HIS A 187 21.61 -3.20 13.78
C HIS A 187 22.60 -4.29 13.39
N GLU A 188 23.89 -3.96 13.45
CA GLU A 188 24.97 -4.91 13.27
C GLU A 188 25.51 -5.26 14.65
N LEU A 189 25.10 -6.42 15.17
CA LEU A 189 25.61 -7.01 16.42
C LEU A 189 26.42 -8.28 16.13
N ASP A 190 25.91 -9.13 15.24
CA ASP A 190 26.53 -10.41 14.80
C ASP A 190 25.95 -10.83 13.42
N ALA A 191 24.67 -10.50 13.20
CA ALA A 191 23.99 -10.47 11.91
C ALA A 191 23.17 -9.16 11.76
N LEU A 192 22.78 -8.79 10.54
CA LEU A 192 21.96 -7.61 10.29
C LEU A 192 20.54 -7.83 10.85
N HIS A 193 20.24 -7.16 11.96
CA HIS A 193 18.90 -7.17 12.55
C HIS A 193 18.14 -5.92 12.12
N LEU A 194 17.13 -6.13 11.28
CA LEU A 194 16.27 -5.07 10.78
C LEU A 194 15.09 -4.84 11.72
N LYS A 195 14.82 -3.58 12.06
CA LYS A 195 13.65 -3.18 12.85
C LYS A 195 12.91 -2.04 12.18
N HIS A 196 11.59 -2.03 12.37
CA HIS A 196 10.71 -0.99 11.86
C HIS A 196 9.86 -0.41 12.98
N TYR A 197 9.77 0.91 13.02
CA TYR A 197 8.95 1.64 13.98
C TYR A 197 7.94 2.48 13.23
N LYS A 198 6.68 2.44 13.67
CA LYS A 198 5.63 3.29 13.11
C LYS A 198 5.73 4.68 13.71
N VAL A 199 5.58 5.69 12.86
CA VAL A 199 5.54 7.09 13.25
C VAL A 199 4.22 7.66 12.74
N MET A 200 3.30 7.95 13.65
CA MET A 200 1.98 8.49 13.32
C MET A 200 2.02 10.01 13.28
N SER A 201 1.40 10.60 12.26
CA SER A 201 1.21 12.05 12.21
C SER A 201 -0.07 12.42 12.97
N GLU A 202 0.06 13.26 14.00
CA GLU A 202 -1.06 13.74 14.82
C GLU A 202 -1.01 15.27 14.93
N GLY A 203 -1.90 15.95 14.20
CA GLY A 203 -1.96 17.41 14.16
C GLY A 203 -0.67 18.01 13.62
N THR A 204 0.06 18.70 14.49
CA THR A 204 1.37 19.32 14.21
C THR A 204 2.53 18.54 14.83
N SER A 205 2.30 17.29 15.24
CA SER A 205 3.25 16.46 15.97
C SER A 205 3.32 15.04 15.41
N TYR A 206 4.30 14.28 15.87
CA TYR A 206 4.59 12.93 15.43
C TYR A 206 4.71 12.00 16.64
N ILE A 207 4.01 10.89 16.60
CA ILE A 207 4.01 9.88 17.66
C ILE A 207 4.77 8.64 17.20
N ILE A 208 5.84 8.29 17.91
CA ILE A 208 6.54 7.03 17.71
C ILE A 208 5.81 5.92 18.49
N GLU A 209 5.38 4.88 17.78
CA GLU A 209 4.70 3.73 18.38
C GLU A 209 5.74 2.78 19.02
N LEU A 210 5.96 2.98 20.32
CA LEU A 210 6.78 2.16 21.20
C LEU A 210 5.93 1.69 22.38
N GLU A 211 6.46 0.80 23.23
CA GLU A 211 5.81 0.42 24.51
C GLU A 211 5.42 1.64 25.34
N ARG A 212 6.30 2.65 25.36
CA ARG A 212 6.01 3.99 25.85
C ARG A 212 6.01 4.95 24.68
N GLN A 213 4.82 5.39 24.26
CA GLN A 213 4.68 6.33 23.14
C GLN A 213 5.47 7.62 23.39
N VAL A 214 6.09 8.13 22.34
CA VAL A 214 6.89 9.36 22.36
C VAL A 214 6.31 10.33 21.34
N THR A 215 5.96 11.53 21.78
CA THR A 215 5.42 12.60 20.92
C THR A 215 6.49 13.66 20.69
N LEU A 216 6.70 14.03 19.42
CA LEU A 216 7.76 14.94 18.99
C LEU A 216 7.22 15.98 17.99
N PRO A 217 7.75 17.20 17.97
CA PRO A 217 7.18 18.28 17.17
C PRO A 217 7.57 18.23 15.69
N SER A 218 8.60 17.46 15.31
CA SER A 218 9.00 17.33 13.90
C SER A 218 9.55 15.95 13.55
N LEU A 219 9.59 15.61 12.26
CA LEU A 219 10.27 14.41 11.76
C LEU A 219 11.78 14.45 12.02
N GLN A 220 12.38 15.64 12.06
CA GLN A 220 13.79 15.77 12.41
C GLN A 220 14.01 15.39 13.89
N ASP A 221 13.10 15.77 14.78
CA ASP A 221 13.14 15.36 16.19
C ASP A 221 12.93 13.85 16.35
N VAL A 222 12.07 13.24 15.52
CA VAL A 222 11.93 11.77 15.46
C VAL A 222 13.27 11.11 15.13
N VAL A 223 13.98 11.59 14.11
CA VAL A 223 15.31 11.06 13.77
C VAL A 223 16.30 11.28 14.91
N ASN A 224 16.33 12.50 15.47
CA ASN A 224 17.21 12.84 16.60
C ASN A 224 16.94 11.97 17.84
N TYR A 225 15.68 11.61 18.09
CA TYR A 225 15.30 10.71 19.18
C TYR A 225 15.97 9.35 19.03
N PHE A 226 15.91 8.72 17.86
CA PHE A 226 16.56 7.41 17.63
C PHE A 226 18.09 7.50 17.74
N VAL A 227 18.70 8.56 17.22
CA VAL A 227 20.16 8.78 17.34
C VAL A 227 20.56 8.94 18.80
N THR A 228 19.83 9.78 19.56
CA THR A 228 20.14 10.07 20.97
C THR A 228 19.90 8.85 21.85
N GLN A 229 18.76 8.18 21.69
CA GLN A 229 18.37 7.04 22.51
C GLN A 229 19.31 5.83 22.35
N THR A 230 19.99 5.74 21.21
CA THR A 230 20.98 4.69 20.94
C THR A 230 22.43 5.12 21.19
N GLY A 231 22.65 6.31 21.76
CA GLY A 231 24.00 6.84 22.01
C GLY A 231 24.81 7.07 20.74
N GLY A 232 24.15 7.34 19.61
CA GLY A 232 24.80 7.56 18.30
C GLY A 232 25.10 6.28 17.51
N ASN A 233 24.68 5.10 17.98
CA ASN A 233 24.82 3.86 17.22
C ASN A 233 23.94 3.85 15.95
N LEU A 234 22.76 4.48 16.02
CA LEU A 234 21.98 4.76 14.83
C LEU A 234 22.44 6.05 14.17
N LYS A 235 22.72 5.98 12.87
CA LYS A 235 23.20 7.06 12.02
C LYS A 235 22.25 7.24 10.84
N PRO A 236 21.76 8.48 10.59
CA PRO A 236 20.95 8.78 9.42
C PRO A 236 21.63 8.29 8.14
N PHE A 237 20.91 7.53 7.34
CA PHE A 237 21.39 7.01 6.06
C PHE A 237 21.47 8.15 5.05
N VAL A 238 22.65 8.34 4.44
CA VAL A 238 22.89 9.38 3.43
C VAL A 238 23.74 8.80 2.31
N ILE A 239 23.17 8.72 1.11
CA ILE A 239 23.92 8.43 -0.11
C ILE A 239 24.68 9.69 -0.50
N ARG A 240 26.01 9.61 -0.54
CA ARG A 240 26.83 10.67 -1.13
C ARG A 240 26.87 10.44 -2.64
N THR A 241 26.18 11.27 -3.40
CA THR A 241 26.39 11.41 -4.86
C THR A 241 27.69 12.13 -5.15
#